data_AF-A0A2T4ATS0-F1
#
_entry.id   AF-A0A2T4ATS0-F1
#
_cell.length_a   1.000
_cell.length_b   1.000
_cell.length_c   1.000
_cell.angle_alpha   90.00
_cell.angle_beta   90.00
_cell.angle_gamma   90.00
#
_symmetry.space_group_name_H-M   'P 1'
#
loop_
_entity.id
_entity.type
_entity.pdbx_description
1 polymer ?
#
loop_
_entity_poly.entity_id
_entity_poly.type
_entity_poly.pdbx_seq_one_letter_code
_entity_poly.pdbx_strand_id
1 'polypeptide(L)'
;MGRTFDSSNLKCIPSPSSEFKAIYKRFAPEVAVDRILGRRFAQQIGISVYVHIVASSQNETDGYLSDETIHSQLQVLSSDYQPANISFTLKAIDRTINETWANGTNLERMWNDVRNGSYNDLNLWFIPKFHTLGLCTVPTAGDDLDSALLQDGCTIRSDTVPGGSLNNYNLGKTLTHEVGHWLGLLHTFEGGCEGDGDFVDDTPAQASPSNGCPDGRDSCPDKPGLDPIHNFMDYSYDSCYKEFTPGQVDRMRSVWSAYREWAAHDP
;
A
#
# COMPACT_ATOMS: atom_id res chain seq x y z
N MET A 1 -20.33 17.52 -21.28
CA MET A 1 -20.20 16.26 -22.05
C MET A 1 -19.53 15.26 -21.14
N GLY A 2 -20.30 14.33 -20.59
CA GLY A 2 -19.81 13.34 -19.64
C GLY A 2 -18.82 12.41 -20.32
N ARG A 3 -17.57 12.42 -19.86
CA ARG A 3 -16.62 11.36 -20.21
C ARG A 3 -17.13 10.12 -19.51
N THR A 4 -17.57 9.14 -20.29
CA THR A 4 -17.82 7.78 -19.81
C THR A 4 -16.52 7.26 -19.24
N PHE A 5 -16.51 7.04 -17.92
CA PHE A 5 -15.41 6.49 -17.17
C PHE A 5 -15.22 5.04 -17.61
N ASP A 6 -14.04 4.70 -18.12
CA ASP A 6 -13.69 3.33 -18.45
C ASP A 6 -12.87 2.76 -17.29
N SER A 7 -13.53 1.96 -16.44
CA SER A 7 -12.91 1.23 -15.34
C SER A 7 -11.86 0.22 -15.80
N SER A 8 -11.68 0.01 -17.12
CA SER A 8 -10.64 -0.86 -17.68
C SER A 8 -9.21 -0.30 -17.51
N ASN A 9 -9.07 0.99 -17.15
CA ASN A 9 -7.78 1.63 -16.89
C ASN A 9 -7.37 1.60 -15.40
N LEU A 10 -8.28 1.27 -14.49
CA LEU A 10 -7.99 1.02 -13.09
C LEU A 10 -7.67 -0.45 -12.89
N LYS A 11 -6.47 -0.82 -13.34
CA LYS A 11 -5.94 -2.15 -13.08
C LYS A 11 -4.98 -2.05 -11.90
N CYS A 12 -5.31 -2.72 -10.80
CA CYS A 12 -4.33 -3.53 -10.09
C CYS A 12 -3.86 -4.55 -11.12
N ILE A 13 -2.90 -4.16 -11.95
CA ILE A 13 -2.14 -5.15 -12.69
C ILE A 13 -1.23 -5.78 -11.62
N PRO A 14 -1.04 -7.10 -11.61
CA PRO A 14 0.02 -7.75 -10.84
C PRO A 14 1.43 -7.16 -11.09
N SER A 15 1.57 -6.25 -12.05
CA SER A 15 2.77 -5.52 -12.42
C SER A 15 2.44 -4.05 -12.75
N PRO A 16 3.15 -3.07 -12.19
CA PRO A 16 2.83 -1.65 -12.38
C PRO A 16 2.75 -1.22 -13.85
N SER A 17 1.96 -0.17 -14.13
CA SER A 17 1.86 0.41 -15.48
C SER A 17 3.23 0.80 -16.02
N SER A 18 3.41 0.81 -17.35
CA SER A 18 4.67 1.22 -17.98
C SER A 18 5.06 2.66 -17.63
N GLU A 19 4.08 3.51 -17.40
CA GLU A 19 4.27 4.90 -16.96
C GLU A 19 4.78 4.97 -15.52
N PHE A 20 4.20 4.18 -14.63
CA PHE A 20 4.72 4.02 -13.27
C PHE A 20 6.14 3.44 -13.28
N LYS A 21 6.44 2.42 -14.11
CA LYS A 21 7.81 1.91 -14.28
C LYS A 21 8.78 2.97 -14.85
N ALA A 22 8.32 3.85 -15.73
CA ALA A 22 9.15 4.93 -16.28
C ALA A 22 9.49 5.99 -15.23
N ILE A 23 8.52 6.33 -14.37
CA ILE A 23 8.73 7.13 -13.17
C ILE A 23 9.78 6.46 -12.26
N TYR A 24 9.70 5.15 -12.06
CA TYR A 24 10.67 4.39 -11.25
C TYR A 24 12.09 4.51 -11.77
N LYS A 25 12.27 4.33 -13.08
CA LYS A 25 13.58 4.47 -13.75
C LYS A 25 14.15 5.87 -13.64
N ARG A 26 13.31 6.91 -13.52
CA ARG A 26 13.76 8.29 -13.36
C ARG A 26 14.35 8.57 -11.98
N PHE A 27 13.81 7.97 -10.92
CA PHE A 27 14.24 8.24 -9.54
C PHE A 27 15.35 7.31 -9.03
N ALA A 28 15.54 6.13 -9.64
CA ALA A 28 16.60 5.20 -9.23
C ALA A 28 18.01 5.83 -9.15
N PRO A 29 18.44 6.69 -10.09
CA PRO A 29 19.74 7.36 -9.99
C PRO A 29 19.82 8.38 -8.85
N GLU A 30 18.75 9.13 -8.58
CA GLU A 30 18.71 10.12 -7.50
C GLU A 30 18.75 9.45 -6.12
N VAL A 31 17.98 8.37 -5.95
CA VAL A 31 18.00 7.51 -4.75
C VAL A 31 19.41 6.96 -4.51
N ALA A 32 20.06 6.45 -5.56
CA ALA A 32 21.42 5.92 -5.47
C ALA A 32 22.44 7.00 -5.08
N VAL A 33 22.31 8.21 -5.63
CA VAL A 33 23.18 9.36 -5.29
C VAL A 33 22.98 9.80 -3.85
N ASP A 34 21.74 9.94 -3.37
CA ASP A 34 21.48 10.33 -1.98
C ASP A 34 22.02 9.28 -0.99
N ARG A 35 21.91 7.99 -1.32
CA ARG A 35 22.52 6.90 -0.56
C ARG A 35 24.04 7.00 -0.54
N ILE A 36 24.70 7.24 -1.68
CA ILE A 36 26.16 7.42 -1.78
C ILE A 36 26.63 8.64 -0.97
N LEU A 37 25.87 9.73 -1.02
CA LEU A 37 26.19 10.96 -0.30
C LEU A 37 25.83 10.90 1.19
N GLY A 38 25.28 9.78 1.67
CA GLY A 38 24.82 9.64 3.05
C GLY A 38 23.70 10.63 3.42
N ARG A 39 23.01 11.17 2.42
CA ARG A 39 21.82 12.03 2.60
C ARG A 39 20.64 11.15 2.96
N ARG A 40 20.66 10.61 4.18
CA ARG A 40 19.46 10.06 4.77
C ARG A 40 18.55 11.22 5.10
N PHE A 41 17.36 11.25 4.51
CA PHE A 41 16.32 12.20 4.89
C PHE A 41 16.00 12.00 6.37
N ALA A 42 16.64 12.79 7.23
CA ALA A 42 16.50 12.71 8.69
C ALA A 42 15.11 13.17 9.16
N GLN A 43 14.35 13.84 8.30
CA GLN A 43 13.03 14.32 8.61
C GLN A 43 12.03 13.16 8.65
N GLN A 44 11.27 13.10 9.74
CA GLN A 44 10.15 12.19 9.86
C GLN A 44 9.08 12.54 8.83
N ILE A 45 8.53 11.54 8.15
CA ILE A 45 7.34 11.72 7.32
C ILE A 45 6.11 11.57 8.22
N GLY A 46 5.26 12.59 8.25
CA GLY A 46 3.99 12.58 8.97
C GLY A 46 2.82 12.47 8.01
N ILE A 47 2.03 11.40 8.13
CA ILE A 47 0.89 11.10 7.27
C ILE A 47 -0.38 11.24 8.11
N SER A 48 -1.31 12.11 7.70
CA SER A 48 -2.65 12.10 8.29
C SER A 48 -3.45 10.93 7.74
N VAL A 49 -4.27 10.30 8.59
CA VAL A 49 -5.09 9.15 8.21
C VAL A 49 -6.57 9.44 8.43
N TYR A 50 -7.38 9.16 7.41
CA TYR A 50 -8.83 9.13 7.47
C TYR A 50 -9.29 7.68 7.29
N VAL A 51 -10.13 7.20 8.21
CA VAL A 51 -10.64 5.82 8.18
C VAL A 51 -12.12 5.82 7.89
N HIS A 52 -12.50 5.08 6.86
CA HIS A 52 -13.87 4.93 6.38
C HIS A 52 -14.27 3.46 6.56
N ILE A 53 -15.19 3.20 7.48
CA ILE A 53 -15.68 1.85 7.74
C ILE A 53 -17.00 1.68 7.00
N VAL A 54 -17.04 0.75 6.06
CA VAL A 54 -18.22 0.52 5.24
C VAL A 54 -18.74 -0.90 5.47
N ALA A 55 -19.98 -1.00 5.93
CA ALA A 55 -20.57 -2.24 6.41
C ALA A 55 -21.97 -2.46 5.82
N SER A 56 -22.45 -3.70 5.80
CA SER A 56 -23.84 -4.00 5.40
C SER A 56 -24.84 -3.81 6.54
N SER A 57 -24.40 -3.81 7.80
CA SER A 57 -25.20 -3.50 8.98
C SER A 57 -24.32 -2.96 10.12
N GLN A 58 -24.89 -2.71 11.29
CA GLN A 58 -24.14 -2.29 12.49
C GLN A 58 -23.46 -3.45 13.26
N ASN A 59 -23.49 -4.67 12.70
CA ASN A 59 -22.79 -5.82 13.28
C ASN A 59 -21.32 -5.87 12.84
N GLU A 60 -20.42 -6.25 13.75
CA GLU A 60 -18.99 -6.38 13.42
C GLU A 60 -18.72 -7.40 12.30
N THR A 61 -19.46 -8.51 12.30
CA THR A 61 -19.35 -9.55 11.25
C THR A 61 -19.74 -9.05 9.86
N ASP A 62 -20.48 -7.95 9.80
CA ASP A 62 -20.93 -7.30 8.57
C ASP A 62 -20.00 -6.15 8.15
N GLY A 63 -18.81 -6.05 8.77
CA GLY A 63 -17.78 -5.07 8.49
C GLY A 63 -17.80 -3.83 9.38
N TYR A 64 -18.70 -3.75 10.37
CA TYR A 64 -18.84 -2.59 11.25
C TYR A 64 -17.77 -2.59 12.36
N LEU A 65 -16.50 -2.41 11.98
CA LEU A 65 -15.36 -2.44 12.90
C LEU A 65 -15.50 -1.40 14.02
N SER A 66 -15.10 -1.77 15.23
CA SER A 66 -15.04 -0.88 16.39
C SER A 66 -13.85 0.09 16.30
N ASP A 67 -13.91 1.20 17.04
CA ASP A 67 -12.77 2.13 17.13
C ASP A 67 -11.53 1.44 17.73
N GLU A 68 -11.71 0.51 18.67
CA GLU A 68 -10.62 -0.26 19.29
C GLU A 68 -9.89 -1.13 18.26
N THR A 69 -10.62 -1.78 17.37
CA THR A 69 -10.03 -2.57 16.27
C THR A 69 -9.25 -1.67 15.30
N ILE A 70 -9.78 -0.50 14.96
CA ILE A 70 -9.06 0.47 14.11
C ILE A 70 -7.80 0.99 14.80
N HIS A 71 -7.87 1.33 16.08
CA HIS A 71 -6.68 1.75 16.83
C HIS A 71 -5.62 0.65 16.88
N SER A 72 -6.02 -0.60 17.07
CA SER A 72 -5.11 -1.76 17.04
C SER A 72 -4.47 -1.93 15.66
N GLN A 73 -5.25 -1.78 14.58
CA GLN A 73 -4.73 -1.83 13.21
C GLN A 73 -3.74 -0.70 12.92
N LEU A 74 -4.02 0.53 13.36
CA LEU A 74 -3.11 1.67 13.18
C LEU A 74 -1.86 1.56 14.05
N GLN A 75 -1.93 0.86 15.19
CA GLN A 75 -0.76 0.55 16.00
C GLN A 75 0.17 -0.44 15.28
N VAL A 76 -0.38 -1.50 14.65
CA VAL A 76 0.42 -2.42 13.81
C VAL A 76 1.10 -1.66 12.68
N LEU A 77 0.33 -0.85 11.92
CA LEU A 77 0.87 -0.04 10.84
C LEU A 77 1.99 0.89 11.34
N SER A 78 1.76 1.60 12.44
CA SER A 78 2.76 2.50 13.01
C SER A 78 4.02 1.77 13.47
N SER A 79 3.89 0.56 14.03
CA SER A 79 5.02 -0.27 14.45
C SER A 79 5.87 -0.72 13.26
N ASP A 80 5.23 -1.14 12.17
CA ASP A 80 5.93 -1.67 10.99
C ASP A 80 6.70 -0.59 10.22
N TYR A 81 6.18 0.64 10.24
CA TYR A 81 6.78 1.80 9.58
C TYR A 81 7.70 2.63 10.49
N GLN A 82 7.75 2.34 11.79
CA GLN A 82 8.63 3.04 12.73
C GLN A 82 10.10 2.97 12.31
N PRO A 83 10.67 1.83 11.86
CA PRO A 83 12.05 1.77 11.38
C PRO A 83 12.32 2.65 10.15
N ALA A 84 11.28 2.90 9.33
CA ALA A 84 11.34 3.82 8.20
C ALA A 84 11.23 5.30 8.62
N ASN A 85 10.99 5.59 9.91
CA ASN A 85 10.70 6.92 10.45
C ASN A 85 9.55 7.62 9.71
N ILE A 86 8.48 6.87 9.49
CA ILE A 86 7.19 7.31 8.95
C ILE A 86 6.15 7.14 10.07
N SER A 87 5.33 8.16 10.27
CA SER A 87 4.32 8.21 11.34
C SER A 87 2.93 8.48 10.78
N PHE A 88 1.92 7.89 11.41
CA PHE A 88 0.52 8.01 11.02
C PHE A 88 -0.28 8.69 12.13
N THR A 89 -1.05 9.71 11.77
CA THR A 89 -1.91 10.45 12.70
C THR A 89 -3.36 10.34 12.27
N LEU A 90 -4.16 9.60 13.05
CA LEU A 90 -5.60 9.50 12.82
C LEU A 90 -6.28 10.87 12.96
N LYS A 91 -7.07 11.26 11.94
CA LYS A 91 -7.86 12.50 11.92
C LYS A 91 -9.33 12.26 12.16
N ALA A 92 -9.90 11.22 11.55
CA ALA A 92 -11.30 10.87 11.70
C ALA A 92 -11.54 9.38 11.42
N ILE A 93 -12.59 8.86 12.05
CA ILE A 93 -13.23 7.60 11.71
C ILE A 93 -14.68 7.92 11.37
N ASP A 94 -15.12 7.57 10.17
CA ASP A 94 -16.53 7.57 9.80
C ASP A 94 -17.02 6.16 9.46
N ARG A 95 -18.35 6.00 9.52
CA ARG A 95 -19.01 4.72 9.29
C ARG A 95 -20.19 4.90 8.36
N THR A 96 -20.24 4.08 7.32
CA THR A 96 -21.32 4.08 6.34
C THR A 96 -21.97 2.70 6.28
N ILE A 97 -23.29 2.64 6.44
CA ILE A 97 -24.08 1.44 6.16
C ILE A 97 -24.50 1.48 4.69
N ASN A 98 -23.87 0.65 3.87
CA ASN A 98 -24.16 0.55 2.45
C ASN A 98 -23.82 -0.85 1.95
N GLU A 99 -24.85 -1.67 1.72
CA GLU A 99 -24.70 -3.07 1.28
C GLU A 99 -24.00 -3.19 -0.07
N THR A 100 -24.20 -2.25 -0.99
CA THR A 100 -23.56 -2.28 -2.33
C THR A 100 -22.05 -2.14 -2.20
N TRP A 101 -21.60 -1.13 -1.45
CA TRP A 101 -20.18 -0.87 -1.21
C TRP A 101 -19.55 -1.95 -0.34
N ALA A 102 -20.25 -2.40 0.70
CA ALA A 102 -19.80 -3.47 1.57
C ALA A 102 -19.61 -4.80 0.80
N ASN A 103 -20.34 -5.02 -0.28
CA ASN A 103 -20.18 -6.16 -1.18
C ASN A 103 -19.10 -5.95 -2.26
N GLY A 104 -18.25 -4.93 -2.15
CA GLY A 104 -17.16 -4.66 -3.09
C GLY A 104 -17.63 -4.09 -4.43
N THR A 105 -18.87 -3.59 -4.51
CA THR A 105 -19.48 -3.08 -5.75
C THR A 105 -19.56 -1.55 -5.72
N ASN A 106 -19.40 -0.90 -6.89
CA ASN A 106 -19.48 0.56 -7.03
C ASN A 106 -18.46 1.32 -6.14
N LEU A 107 -17.23 0.79 -6.09
CA LEU A 107 -16.16 1.31 -5.24
C LEU A 107 -15.68 2.69 -5.68
N GLU A 108 -15.67 2.99 -6.99
CA GLU A 108 -15.33 4.33 -7.50
C GLU A 108 -16.22 5.41 -6.87
N ARG A 109 -17.52 5.13 -6.74
CA ARG A 109 -18.45 6.03 -6.07
C ARG A 109 -18.21 6.10 -4.57
N MET A 110 -17.91 4.96 -3.94
CA MET A 110 -17.55 4.92 -2.51
C MET A 110 -16.35 5.82 -2.22
N TRP A 111 -15.24 5.62 -2.95
CA TRP A 111 -14.01 6.38 -2.77
C TRP A 111 -14.27 7.87 -2.93
N ASN A 112 -14.91 8.27 -4.03
CA ASN A 112 -15.22 9.67 -4.29
C ASN A 112 -16.12 10.32 -3.22
N ASP A 113 -17.13 9.59 -2.72
CA ASP A 113 -18.14 10.17 -1.83
C ASP A 113 -17.63 10.37 -0.39
N VAL A 114 -16.74 9.50 0.10
CA VAL A 114 -16.32 9.54 1.51
C VAL A 114 -14.87 10.00 1.71
N ARG A 115 -14.07 10.10 0.65
CA ARG A 115 -12.68 10.60 0.72
C ARG A 115 -12.59 11.95 1.45
N ASN A 116 -11.52 12.13 2.22
CA ASN A 116 -11.23 13.37 2.92
C ASN A 116 -9.72 13.71 2.90
N GLY A 117 -9.40 15.00 3.05
CA GLY A 117 -8.02 15.51 3.02
C GLY A 117 -7.44 15.73 1.62
N SER A 118 -6.15 16.01 1.55
CA SER A 118 -5.37 16.23 0.33
C SER A 118 -4.65 14.97 -0.15
N TYR A 119 -3.79 15.09 -1.18
CA TYR A 119 -3.08 13.95 -1.78
C TYR A 119 -2.02 13.32 -0.87
N ASN A 120 -1.56 14.04 0.15
CA ASN A 120 -0.64 13.54 1.18
C ASN A 120 -1.37 12.92 2.38
N ASP A 121 -2.71 12.97 2.41
CA ASP A 121 -3.52 12.33 3.45
C ASP A 121 -3.97 10.94 2.99
N LEU A 122 -3.73 9.94 3.83
CA LEU A 122 -4.04 8.54 3.56
C LEU A 122 -5.50 8.24 3.92
N ASN A 123 -6.28 7.81 2.92
CA ASN A 123 -7.66 7.36 3.11
C ASN A 123 -7.69 5.83 3.15
N LEU A 124 -8.27 5.26 4.20
CA LEU A 124 -8.38 3.83 4.43
C LEU A 124 -9.84 3.41 4.45
N TRP A 125 -10.27 2.64 3.46
CA TRP A 125 -11.62 2.07 3.38
C TRP A 125 -11.60 0.61 3.84
N PHE A 126 -12.29 0.30 4.93
CA PHE A 126 -12.51 -1.09 5.36
C PHE A 126 -13.87 -1.57 4.87
N ILE A 127 -13.89 -2.67 4.10
CA ILE A 127 -15.11 -3.35 3.61
C ILE A 127 -15.08 -4.84 3.91
N PRO A 128 -16.22 -5.51 4.17
CA PRO A 128 -16.26 -6.92 4.52
C PRO A 128 -16.03 -7.86 3.33
N LYS A 129 -16.38 -7.46 2.11
CA LYS A 129 -16.20 -8.29 0.92
C LYS A 129 -15.45 -7.53 -0.15
N PHE A 130 -14.34 -8.13 -0.56
CA PHE A 130 -13.50 -7.61 -1.64
C PHE A 130 -12.86 -8.78 -2.39
N HIS A 131 -12.52 -8.55 -3.65
CA HIS A 131 -11.99 -9.59 -4.53
C HIS A 131 -10.53 -9.97 -4.22
N THR A 132 -9.79 -9.08 -3.54
CA THR A 132 -8.45 -9.29 -2.97
C THR A 132 -8.49 -9.03 -1.45
N LEU A 133 -7.35 -9.17 -0.75
CA LEU A 133 -7.23 -8.81 0.68
C LEU A 133 -7.17 -7.31 0.90
N GLY A 134 -6.48 -6.61 0.02
CA GLY A 134 -6.44 -5.17 -0.02
C GLY A 134 -6.11 -4.67 -1.43
N LEU A 135 -6.14 -3.36 -1.56
CA LEU A 135 -5.70 -2.63 -2.72
C LEU A 135 -5.42 -1.19 -2.34
N CYS A 136 -4.22 -0.68 -2.62
CA CYS A 136 -3.98 0.77 -2.68
C CYS A 136 -3.75 1.28 -4.10
N THR A 137 -4.06 2.55 -4.30
CA THR A 137 -3.51 3.31 -5.42
C THR A 137 -2.00 3.44 -5.28
N VAL A 138 -1.34 3.51 -6.42
CA VAL A 138 0.07 3.90 -6.48
C VAL A 138 0.21 5.38 -6.85
N PRO A 139 1.28 6.07 -6.43
CA PRO A 139 1.45 7.49 -6.73
C PRO A 139 1.47 7.81 -8.23
N THR A 140 0.79 8.89 -8.62
CA THR A 140 0.74 9.39 -9.99
C THR A 140 0.83 10.92 -10.00
N ALA A 141 1.16 11.50 -11.14
CA ALA A 141 1.24 12.96 -11.34
C ALA A 141 0.85 13.33 -12.77
N GLY A 142 0.82 14.63 -13.06
CA GLY A 142 0.50 15.15 -14.39
C GLY A 142 -1.00 15.05 -14.68
N ASP A 143 -1.35 14.81 -15.95
CA ASP A 143 -2.72 14.90 -16.45
C ASP A 143 -3.70 13.91 -15.79
N ASP A 144 -3.19 12.83 -15.18
CA ASP A 144 -4.00 11.82 -14.50
C ASP A 144 -4.23 12.14 -13.01
N LEU A 145 -3.58 13.16 -12.45
CA LEU A 145 -3.61 13.46 -11.02
C LEU A 145 -5.04 13.71 -10.54
N ASP A 146 -5.79 14.62 -11.17
CA ASP A 146 -7.15 14.98 -10.75
C ASP A 146 -8.08 13.76 -10.64
N SER A 147 -7.96 12.83 -11.58
CA SER A 147 -8.78 11.61 -11.60
C SER A 147 -8.28 10.58 -10.59
N ALA A 148 -6.98 10.52 -10.34
CA ALA A 148 -6.40 9.63 -9.33
C ALA A 148 -6.66 10.13 -7.91
N LEU A 149 -6.70 11.45 -7.69
CA LEU A 149 -6.98 12.06 -6.38
C LEU A 149 -8.27 11.51 -5.79
N LEU A 150 -9.36 11.43 -6.57
CA LEU A 150 -10.69 11.05 -6.09
C LEU A 150 -10.78 9.62 -5.54
N GLN A 151 -9.81 8.78 -5.89
CA GLN A 151 -9.75 7.36 -5.55
C GLN A 151 -8.47 6.98 -4.80
N ASP A 152 -7.65 7.98 -4.47
CA ASP A 152 -6.36 7.75 -3.84
C ASP A 152 -6.50 7.32 -2.37
N GLY A 153 -5.87 6.19 -2.05
CA GLY A 153 -5.90 5.57 -0.74
C GLY A 153 -5.93 4.05 -0.87
N CYS A 154 -6.48 3.39 0.15
CA CYS A 154 -6.39 1.94 0.32
C CYS A 154 -7.73 1.33 0.71
N THR A 155 -8.20 0.35 -0.04
CA THR A 155 -9.37 -0.48 0.32
C THR A 155 -8.89 -1.81 0.90
N ILE A 156 -9.28 -2.13 2.12
CA ILE A 156 -8.81 -3.29 2.87
C ILE A 156 -10.01 -4.15 3.29
N ARG A 157 -9.87 -5.48 3.21
CA ARG A 157 -10.86 -6.38 3.78
C ARG A 157 -10.86 -6.29 5.29
N SER A 158 -12.04 -6.06 5.87
CA SER A 158 -12.20 -5.86 7.31
C SER A 158 -11.88 -7.09 8.15
N ASP A 159 -11.83 -8.29 7.57
CA ASP A 159 -11.46 -9.53 8.26
C ASP A 159 -9.94 -9.77 8.38
N THR A 160 -9.12 -8.87 7.81
CA THR A 160 -7.64 -8.91 7.87
C THR A 160 -7.04 -8.12 9.04
N VAL A 161 -7.87 -7.36 9.76
CA VAL A 161 -7.45 -6.58 10.93
C VAL A 161 -6.89 -7.48 12.05
N PRO A 162 -6.10 -6.93 13.00
CA PRO A 162 -5.63 -7.69 14.16
C PRO A 162 -6.80 -8.34 14.91
N GLY A 163 -6.77 -9.68 15.04
CA GLY A 163 -7.84 -10.46 15.66
C GLY A 163 -9.06 -10.73 14.76
N GLY A 164 -8.99 -10.35 13.48
CA GLY A 164 -10.00 -10.65 12.47
C GLY A 164 -10.17 -12.15 12.17
N SER A 165 -11.18 -12.48 11.38
CA SER A 165 -11.59 -13.87 11.13
C SER A 165 -10.83 -14.56 10.00
N LEU A 166 -10.03 -13.84 9.20
CA LEU A 166 -9.25 -14.43 8.12
C LEU A 166 -7.92 -15.01 8.64
N ASN A 167 -7.93 -16.29 8.98
CA ASN A 167 -6.75 -17.01 9.46
C ASN A 167 -5.52 -16.77 8.57
N ASN A 168 -4.36 -16.60 9.21
CA ASN A 168 -3.05 -16.29 8.61
C ASN A 168 -2.86 -14.87 8.07
N TYR A 169 -3.94 -14.09 7.95
CA TYR A 169 -3.93 -12.72 7.43
C TYR A 169 -4.64 -11.73 8.37
N ASN A 170 -4.77 -12.09 9.65
CA ASN A 170 -5.54 -11.38 10.67
C ASN A 170 -4.64 -10.74 11.74
N LEU A 171 -3.42 -10.35 11.37
CA LEU A 171 -2.52 -9.58 12.25
C LEU A 171 -2.34 -8.14 11.73
N GLY A 172 -3.14 -7.73 10.74
CA GLY A 172 -3.14 -6.38 10.19
C GLY A 172 -2.02 -6.09 9.19
N LYS A 173 -1.28 -7.10 8.71
CA LYS A 173 -0.16 -6.87 7.78
C LYS A 173 -0.58 -6.64 6.35
N THR A 174 -1.81 -7.02 5.98
CA THR A 174 -2.41 -6.59 4.70
C THR A 174 -2.35 -5.07 4.58
N LEU A 175 -2.76 -4.30 5.59
CA LEU A 175 -2.66 -2.84 5.51
C LEU A 175 -1.21 -2.36 5.38
N THR A 176 -0.26 -2.98 6.09
CA THR A 176 1.17 -2.64 5.99
C THR A 176 1.70 -2.79 4.56
N HIS A 177 1.38 -3.92 3.92
CA HIS A 177 1.73 -4.22 2.52
C HIS A 177 1.14 -3.18 1.57
N GLU A 178 -0.16 -2.93 1.69
CA GLU A 178 -0.90 -2.06 0.80
C GLU A 178 -0.41 -0.60 0.91
N VAL A 179 -0.17 -0.10 2.12
CA VAL A 179 0.44 1.23 2.32
C VAL A 179 1.84 1.32 1.70
N GLY A 180 2.53 0.18 1.54
CA GLY A 180 3.81 0.11 0.83
C GLY A 180 3.62 0.48 -0.65
N HIS A 181 2.58 -0.03 -1.29
CA HIS A 181 2.20 0.38 -2.64
C HIS A 181 1.79 1.86 -2.71
N TRP A 182 1.03 2.36 -1.73
CA TRP A 182 0.65 3.77 -1.66
C TRP A 182 1.86 4.72 -1.57
N LEU A 183 2.95 4.23 -0.97
CA LEU A 183 4.26 4.89 -0.90
C LEU A 183 5.21 4.53 -2.05
N GLY A 184 4.74 3.79 -3.05
CA GLY A 184 5.52 3.44 -4.24
C GLY A 184 6.54 2.34 -4.01
N LEU A 185 6.16 1.27 -3.33
CA LEU A 185 6.84 -0.02 -3.40
C LEU A 185 6.12 -0.97 -4.36
N LEU A 186 6.90 -1.86 -4.95
CA LEU A 186 6.41 -2.94 -5.79
C LEU A 186 6.56 -4.26 -5.05
N HIS A 187 5.88 -5.29 -5.55
CA HIS A 187 6.12 -6.65 -5.09
C HIS A 187 7.56 -7.06 -5.31
N THR A 188 8.14 -7.79 -4.36
CA THR A 188 9.54 -8.27 -4.44
C THR A 188 9.80 -9.23 -5.61
N PHE A 189 8.74 -9.88 -6.11
CA PHE A 189 8.80 -10.79 -7.25
C PHE A 189 8.52 -10.11 -8.61
N GLU A 190 8.40 -8.78 -8.64
CA GLU A 190 8.24 -8.04 -9.89
C GLU A 190 9.48 -8.23 -10.78
N GLY A 191 9.28 -8.45 -12.08
CA GLY A 191 10.37 -8.69 -13.03
C GLY A 191 10.98 -10.10 -12.99
N GLY A 192 10.71 -10.90 -11.96
CA GLY A 192 11.24 -12.26 -11.83
C GLY A 192 12.78 -12.29 -11.75
N CYS A 193 13.39 -13.44 -12.04
CA CYS A 193 14.85 -13.58 -11.92
C CYS A 193 15.64 -12.75 -12.93
N GLU A 194 15.11 -12.48 -14.12
CA GLU A 194 15.89 -11.89 -15.23
C GLU A 194 15.43 -10.47 -15.63
N GLY A 195 14.38 -9.94 -15.00
CA GLY A 195 13.87 -8.60 -15.26
C GLY A 195 14.56 -7.51 -14.44
N ASP A 196 13.97 -6.32 -14.49
CA ASP A 196 14.45 -5.13 -13.75
C ASP A 196 14.18 -5.21 -12.22
N GLY A 197 13.60 -6.31 -11.74
CA GLY A 197 13.21 -6.47 -10.33
C GLY A 197 12.05 -5.55 -9.92
N ASP A 198 11.96 -5.30 -8.61
CA ASP A 198 11.08 -4.32 -7.98
C ASP A 198 11.70 -2.89 -7.96
N PHE A 199 12.83 -2.71 -8.66
CA PHE A 199 13.65 -1.50 -8.72
C PHE A 199 14.23 -1.05 -7.36
N VAL A 200 14.46 -1.99 -6.46
CA VAL A 200 15.21 -1.77 -5.23
C VAL A 200 16.44 -2.68 -5.24
N ASP A 201 17.65 -2.09 -5.19
CA ASP A 201 18.88 -2.89 -5.39
C ASP A 201 19.16 -3.90 -4.27
N ASP A 202 18.61 -3.69 -3.07
CA ASP A 202 18.84 -4.53 -1.89
C ASP A 202 17.72 -5.52 -1.57
N THR A 203 16.75 -5.67 -2.47
CA THR A 203 15.76 -6.76 -2.47
C THR A 203 16.25 -7.88 -3.40
N PRO A 204 16.55 -9.08 -2.90
CA PRO A 204 16.93 -10.22 -3.74
C PRO A 204 15.86 -10.54 -4.78
N ALA A 205 16.29 -10.96 -5.98
CA ALA A 205 15.39 -11.34 -7.05
C ALA A 205 14.56 -12.58 -6.67
N GLN A 206 13.27 -12.55 -6.99
CA GLN A 206 12.33 -13.61 -6.65
C GLN A 206 11.46 -13.94 -7.87
N ALA A 207 11.36 -15.22 -8.24
CA ALA A 207 10.66 -15.64 -9.46
C ALA A 207 9.12 -15.51 -9.36
N SER A 208 8.58 -15.65 -8.15
CA SER A 208 7.14 -15.66 -7.88
C SER A 208 6.85 -15.41 -6.40
N PRO A 209 5.64 -14.97 -6.01
CA PRO A 209 5.28 -14.79 -4.61
C PRO A 209 5.53 -16.03 -3.77
N SER A 210 5.91 -15.81 -2.51
CA SER A 210 5.89 -16.87 -1.50
C SER A 210 4.44 -17.17 -1.10
N ASN A 211 4.24 -18.35 -0.51
CA ASN A 211 2.97 -18.71 0.10
C ASN A 211 3.23 -19.39 1.44
N GLY A 212 2.44 -19.02 2.44
CA GLY A 212 2.63 -19.51 3.80
C GLY A 212 3.83 -18.88 4.49
N CYS A 213 4.54 -19.71 5.23
CA CYS A 213 5.73 -19.35 6.00
C CYS A 213 6.87 -20.29 5.61
N PRO A 214 7.41 -20.18 4.38
CA PRO A 214 8.52 -21.02 3.96
C PRO A 214 9.75 -20.75 4.83
N ASP A 215 10.60 -21.75 5.01
CA ASP A 215 11.91 -21.59 5.64
C ASP A 215 12.98 -21.66 4.56
N GLY A 216 13.60 -20.53 4.23
CA GLY A 216 14.70 -20.46 3.26
C GLY A 216 14.30 -20.89 1.84
N ARG A 217 13.77 -19.95 1.06
CA ARG A 217 13.39 -20.17 -0.34
C ARG A 217 14.40 -19.48 -1.26
N ASP A 218 14.80 -20.18 -2.31
CA ASP A 218 15.66 -19.64 -3.37
C ASP A 218 15.07 -20.02 -4.72
N SER A 219 14.32 -19.10 -5.31
CA SER A 219 13.70 -19.29 -6.62
C SER A 219 14.58 -18.79 -7.78
N CYS A 220 15.65 -18.04 -7.47
CA CYS A 220 16.58 -17.46 -8.42
C CYS A 220 18.03 -17.80 -8.05
N PRO A 221 18.45 -19.08 -8.09
CA PRO A 221 19.72 -19.55 -7.54
C PRO A 221 20.97 -19.01 -8.25
N ASP A 222 20.80 -18.50 -9.48
CA ASP A 222 21.87 -17.85 -10.25
C ASP A 222 22.00 -16.35 -9.92
N LYS A 223 21.18 -15.81 -9.00
CA LYS A 223 21.23 -14.43 -8.50
C LYS A 223 21.67 -14.40 -7.02
N PRO A 224 22.19 -13.25 -6.53
CA PRO A 224 22.57 -13.13 -5.13
C PRO A 224 21.36 -13.09 -4.18
N GLY A 225 21.47 -13.80 -3.06
CA GLY A 225 20.49 -13.76 -1.96
C GLY A 225 19.44 -14.87 -2.02
N LEU A 226 18.67 -15.03 -0.94
CA LEU A 226 17.47 -15.87 -0.90
C LEU A 226 16.26 -15.01 -1.19
N ASP A 227 15.14 -15.62 -1.60
CA ASP A 227 13.87 -14.93 -1.76
C ASP A 227 13.54 -14.13 -0.47
N PRO A 228 13.09 -12.88 -0.57
CA PRO A 228 12.82 -12.01 0.56
C PRO A 228 11.48 -12.36 1.25
N ILE A 229 11.33 -13.60 1.70
CA ILE A 229 10.11 -14.22 2.24
C ILE A 229 9.52 -13.55 3.50
N HIS A 230 10.31 -12.69 4.16
CA HIS A 230 9.91 -11.93 5.35
C HIS A 230 9.60 -10.45 5.03
N ASN A 231 9.76 -10.03 3.78
CA ASN A 231 9.50 -8.66 3.36
C ASN A 231 8.00 -8.39 3.30
N PHE A 232 7.57 -7.22 3.76
CA PHE A 232 6.16 -6.84 3.71
C PHE A 232 5.58 -6.80 2.30
N MET A 233 6.41 -6.70 1.25
CA MET A 233 5.99 -6.65 -0.16
C MET A 233 6.00 -8.03 -0.86
N ASP A 234 6.23 -9.13 -0.13
CA ASP A 234 5.94 -10.50 -0.61
C ASP A 234 4.47 -10.88 -0.28
N TYR A 235 4.06 -12.14 -0.52
CA TYR A 235 2.72 -12.70 -0.22
C TYR A 235 2.72 -13.82 0.85
N SER A 236 3.71 -13.82 1.73
CA SER A 236 3.75 -14.70 2.90
C SER A 236 2.57 -14.47 3.87
N TYR A 237 2.39 -15.36 4.84
CA TYR A 237 1.45 -15.11 5.94
C TYR A 237 1.91 -13.96 6.83
N ASP A 238 0.94 -13.28 7.47
CA ASP A 238 1.20 -12.12 8.33
C ASP A 238 2.24 -12.41 9.43
N SER A 239 2.23 -13.63 9.98
CA SER A 239 3.15 -14.05 11.04
C SER A 239 4.61 -14.14 10.59
N CYS A 240 4.85 -14.12 9.28
CA CYS A 240 6.17 -14.24 8.68
C CYS A 240 6.74 -12.94 8.17
N TYR A 241 5.94 -11.88 8.04
CA TYR A 241 6.46 -10.57 7.70
C TYR A 241 7.20 -9.92 8.86
N LYS A 242 8.29 -9.22 8.53
CA LYS A 242 9.18 -8.59 9.52
C LYS A 242 9.68 -7.22 9.11
N GLU A 243 9.87 -6.95 7.81
CA GLU A 243 10.70 -5.81 7.42
C GLU A 243 10.39 -5.21 6.04
N PHE A 244 10.78 -3.94 5.91
CA PHE A 244 11.17 -3.32 4.66
C PHE A 244 12.71 -3.27 4.60
N THR A 245 13.29 -3.35 3.41
CA THR A 245 14.73 -3.14 3.25
C THR A 245 15.09 -1.66 3.37
N PRO A 246 16.35 -1.30 3.67
CA PRO A 246 16.78 0.09 3.62
C PRO A 246 16.51 0.75 2.26
N GLY A 247 16.62 0.02 1.15
CA GLY A 247 16.36 0.54 -0.19
C GLY A 247 14.89 0.82 -0.45
N GLN A 248 14.00 -0.01 0.08
CA GLN A 248 12.56 0.26 0.07
C GLN A 248 12.24 1.52 0.90
N VAL A 249 12.89 1.73 2.04
CA VAL A 249 12.73 2.97 2.83
C VAL A 249 13.18 4.20 2.03
N ASP A 250 14.34 4.15 1.39
CA ASP A 250 14.85 5.24 0.55
C ASP A 250 13.89 5.54 -0.63
N ARG A 251 13.31 4.47 -1.21
CA ARG A 251 12.32 4.55 -2.28
C ARG A 251 11.03 5.26 -1.83
N MET A 252 10.44 4.81 -0.72
CA MET A 252 9.22 5.42 -0.17
C MET A 252 9.39 6.91 0.10
N ARG A 253 10.56 7.31 0.62
CA ARG A 253 10.87 8.72 0.90
C ARG A 253 10.97 9.56 -0.36
N SER A 254 11.60 9.03 -1.40
CA SER A 254 11.76 9.73 -2.68
C SER A 254 10.42 9.91 -3.38
N VAL A 255 9.59 8.87 -3.37
CA VAL A 255 8.22 8.92 -3.90
C VAL A 255 7.36 9.89 -3.10
N TRP A 256 7.44 9.86 -1.77
CA TRP A 256 6.74 10.83 -0.91
C TRP A 256 7.08 12.27 -1.29
N SER A 257 8.36 12.61 -1.37
CA SER A 257 8.79 13.98 -1.68
C SER A 257 8.35 14.41 -3.08
N ALA A 258 8.49 13.53 -4.07
CA ALA A 258 8.18 13.84 -5.46
C ALA A 258 6.69 13.96 -5.77
N TYR A 259 5.83 13.16 -5.11
CA TYR A 259 4.41 13.05 -5.48
C TYR A 259 3.47 13.58 -4.40
N ARG A 260 3.72 13.21 -3.13
CA ARG A 260 2.77 13.43 -2.04
C ARG A 260 2.99 14.80 -1.41
N GLU A 261 4.22 15.11 -1.03
CA GLU A 261 4.59 16.37 -0.40
C GLU A 261 4.48 17.55 -1.38
N TRP A 262 4.93 17.36 -2.62
CA TRP A 262 4.87 18.39 -3.66
C TRP A 262 3.44 18.81 -4.00
N ALA A 263 2.53 17.85 -4.19
CA ALA A 263 1.12 18.13 -4.50
C ALA A 263 0.36 18.83 -3.35
N ALA A 264 0.90 18.83 -2.13
CA ALA A 264 0.33 19.59 -1.02
C ALA A 264 0.68 21.10 -1.07
N HIS A 265 1.63 21.50 -1.93
CA HIS A 265 2.14 22.87 -2.02
C HIS A 265 1.74 23.61 -3.31
N ASP A 266 1.13 22.95 -4.30
CA ASP A 266 0.66 23.57 -5.54
C ASP A 266 -0.75 23.03 -5.90
N PRO A 267 -1.83 23.73 -5.48
CA PRO A 267 -3.22 23.29 -5.61
C PRO A 267 -3.81 23.43 -7.02
#